data_AF-A0A0F9NGR4-F1
#
_entry.id   AF-A0A0F9NGR4-F1
#
_cell.length_a   1.000
_cell.length_b   1.000
_cell.length_c   1.000
_cell.angle_alpha   90.00
_cell.angle_beta   90.00
_cell.angle_gamma   90.00
#
_symmetry.space_group_name_H-M   'P 1'
#
loop_
_entity.id
_entity.type
_entity.pdbx_description
1 polymer ?
#
loop_
_entity_poly.entity_id
_entity_poly.type
_entity_poly.pdbx_seq_one_letter_code
_entity_poly.pdbx_strand_id
1 'polypeptide(L)'
;MNIIKQYCKENCLLREGDDKISEVFPKPIISLPEADVPLEGVKAYLSQSENHQIIFMEFKKDVSVPEHSHEAQWGIILEGKIDLIVEGKFNTYSKGDRYLFLKE
;
A
#
# COMPACT_ATOMS: atom_id res chain seq x y z
N MET A 1 -11.54 18.54 0.48
CA MET A 1 -11.06 17.73 -0.66
C MET A 1 -9.73 17.12 -0.25
N ASN A 2 -9.77 15.87 0.23
CA ASN A 2 -8.61 15.20 0.82
C ASN A 2 -7.81 14.53 -0.28
N ILE A 3 -6.84 15.28 -0.77
CA ILE A 3 -5.88 14.92 -1.80
C ILE A 3 -4.86 13.97 -1.17
N ILE A 4 -4.96 12.66 -1.47
CA ILE A 4 -3.98 11.66 -1.00
C ILE A 4 -2.96 11.46 -2.12
N LYS A 5 -1.71 11.87 -1.88
CA LYS A 5 -0.58 11.50 -2.75
C LYS A 5 0.29 10.49 -2.04
N GLN A 6 0.45 9.32 -2.64
CA GLN A 6 1.24 8.23 -2.09
C GLN A 6 2.54 8.06 -2.89
N TYR A 7 3.66 8.04 -2.18
CA TYR A 7 4.99 7.82 -2.75
C TYR A 7 5.67 6.67 -2.00
N CYS A 8 6.26 5.72 -2.71
CA CYS A 8 7.25 4.82 -2.13
C CYS A 8 8.64 5.37 -2.51
N LYS A 9 9.60 5.45 -1.57
CA LYS A 9 10.92 6.08 -1.79
C LYS A 9 12.09 5.12 -1.61
N GLU A 10 13.17 5.42 -2.33
CA GLU A 10 14.43 4.68 -2.39
C GLU A 10 14.99 4.38 -1.00
N ASN A 11 15.58 3.19 -0.85
CA ASN A 11 16.01 2.55 0.41
C ASN A 11 14.89 1.97 1.28
N CYS A 12 13.97 1.21 0.67
CA CYS A 12 13.47 -0.02 1.31
C CYS A 12 14.61 -1.03 1.32
N LEU A 13 15.55 -0.88 2.25
CA LEU A 13 16.74 -1.74 2.33
C LEU A 13 16.32 -3.17 2.64
N LEU A 14 16.25 -3.97 1.59
CA LEU A 14 16.49 -5.40 1.64
C LEU A 14 17.85 -5.61 2.32
N ARG A 15 17.86 -6.29 3.46
CA ARG A 15 19.08 -6.78 4.11
C ARG A 15 19.77 -7.78 3.17
N GLU A 16 21.09 -7.88 3.22
CA GLU A 16 21.80 -8.94 2.49
C GLU A 16 21.23 -10.32 2.90
N GLY A 17 20.57 -10.99 1.94
CA GLY A 17 19.79 -12.22 2.16
C GLY A 17 18.29 -12.12 1.81
N ASP A 18 17.78 -10.92 1.53
CA ASP A 18 16.36 -10.64 1.24
C ASP A 18 15.98 -10.79 -0.26
N ASP A 19 16.66 -11.67 -1.00
CA ASP A 19 16.22 -12.10 -2.35
C ASP A 19 14.86 -12.84 -2.33
N LYS A 20 14.27 -13.00 -1.13
CA LYS A 20 12.93 -13.49 -0.89
C LYS A 20 12.06 -12.44 -0.19
N ILE A 21 11.65 -11.42 -0.93
CA ILE A 21 10.37 -10.71 -0.70
C ILE A 21 9.15 -11.66 -0.65
N SER A 22 9.35 -12.96 -0.91
CA SER A 22 8.34 -13.92 -1.34
C SER A 22 7.24 -14.31 -0.34
N GLU A 23 7.24 -13.90 0.94
CA GLU A 23 6.22 -14.44 1.88
C GLU A 23 5.67 -13.47 2.94
N VAL A 24 5.59 -12.15 2.69
CA VAL A 24 4.78 -11.28 3.60
C VAL A 24 3.33 -11.76 3.62
N PHE A 25 2.82 -12.21 2.47
CA PHE A 25 1.47 -12.72 2.32
C PHE A 25 1.48 -14.26 2.16
N PRO A 26 0.82 -15.01 3.07
CA PRO A 26 0.74 -16.45 2.96
C PRO A 26 -0.19 -16.87 1.80
N LYS A 27 -0.15 -18.17 1.46
CA LYS A 27 -0.94 -18.77 0.38
C LYS A 27 -2.41 -18.31 0.31
N PRO A 28 -3.16 -18.19 1.41
CA PRO A 28 -4.56 -17.73 1.35
C PRO A 28 -4.73 -16.33 0.75
N ILE A 29 -3.77 -15.42 0.97
CA ILE A 29 -3.85 -14.04 0.45
C ILE A 29 -3.45 -13.99 -1.02
N ILE A 30 -2.34 -14.63 -1.39
CA ILE A 30 -1.89 -14.66 -2.80
C ILE A 30 -2.78 -15.51 -3.72
N SER A 31 -3.73 -16.26 -3.14
CA SER A 31 -4.76 -17.01 -3.89
C SER A 31 -6.06 -16.21 -4.09
N LEU A 32 -6.16 -15.00 -3.55
CA LEU A 32 -7.28 -14.09 -3.83
C LEU A 32 -7.18 -13.54 -5.26
N PRO A 33 -8.28 -13.00 -5.82
CA PRO A 33 -8.23 -12.25 -7.07
C PRO A 33 -7.15 -11.17 -7.05
N GLU A 34 -6.37 -11.09 -8.12
CA GLU A 34 -5.42 -9.98 -8.33
C GLU A 34 -6.21 -8.72 -8.73
N ALA A 35 -5.92 -7.59 -8.09
CA ALA A 35 -6.52 -6.31 -8.44
C ALA A 35 -5.85 -5.74 -9.69
N ASP A 36 -6.67 -5.20 -10.59
CA ASP A 36 -6.19 -4.49 -11.78
C ASP A 36 -5.67 -3.09 -11.36
N VAL A 37 -4.39 -3.03 -11.02
CA VAL A 37 -3.71 -1.78 -10.65
C VAL A 37 -2.86 -1.31 -11.82
N PRO A 38 -3.18 -0.18 -12.47
CA PRO A 38 -2.48 0.31 -13.66
C PRO A 38 -1.15 1.00 -13.29
N LEU A 39 -0.34 0.39 -12.43
CA LEU A 39 0.95 0.89 -11.98
C LEU A 39 2.00 -0.20 -12.09
N GLU A 40 3.06 0.08 -12.86
CA GLU A 40 4.14 -0.87 -13.08
C GLU A 40 4.88 -1.16 -11.76
N GLY A 41 5.11 -2.44 -11.47
CA GLY A 41 5.80 -2.87 -10.25
C GLY A 41 4.91 -2.94 -9.01
N VAL A 42 3.60 -2.73 -9.16
CA VAL A 42 2.62 -3.00 -8.10
C VAL A 42 1.97 -4.35 -8.35
N LYS A 43 1.87 -5.16 -7.30
CA LYS A 43 0.99 -6.34 -7.24
C LYS A 43 0.02 -6.16 -6.10
N ALA A 44 -1.24 -6.51 -6.32
CA ALA A 44 -2.26 -6.36 -5.30
C ALA A 44 -3.24 -7.53 -5.31
N TYR A 45 -3.57 -8.04 -4.13
CA TYR A 45 -4.57 -9.10 -3.97
C TYR A 45 -5.80 -8.55 -3.24
N LEU A 46 -6.98 -8.97 -3.65
CA LEU A 46 -8.24 -8.34 -3.28
C LEU A 46 -9.20 -9.32 -2.62
N SER A 47 -9.61 -9.00 -1.38
CA SER A 47 -10.80 -9.59 -0.76
C SER A 47 -11.88 -8.52 -0.72
N GLN A 48 -12.97 -8.74 -1.46
CA GLN A 48 -14.05 -7.76 -1.60
C GLN A 48 -15.39 -8.35 -1.14
N SER A 49 -16.17 -7.53 -0.46
CA SER A 49 -17.55 -7.80 -0.06
C SER A 49 -18.44 -6.60 -0.41
N GLU A 50 -19.72 -6.67 -0.05
CA GLU A 50 -20.71 -5.61 -0.34
C GLU A 50 -20.34 -4.26 0.29
N ASN A 51 -19.75 -4.27 1.50
CA ASN A 51 -19.53 -3.07 2.30
C ASN A 51 -18.07 -2.82 2.71
N HIS A 52 -17.13 -3.67 2.27
CA HIS A 52 -15.71 -3.49 2.58
C HIS A 52 -14.81 -4.12 1.52
N GLN A 53 -13.59 -3.61 1.48
CA GLN A 53 -12.54 -4.07 0.61
C GLN A 53 -11.24 -4.14 1.42
N ILE A 54 -10.54 -5.27 1.29
CA ILE A 54 -9.19 -5.45 1.82
C ILE A 54 -8.27 -5.67 0.64
N ILE A 55 -7.30 -4.77 0.47
CA ILE A 55 -6.29 -4.83 -0.59
C ILE A 55 -4.92 -5.08 0.03
N PHE A 56 -4.23 -6.10 -0.45
CA PHE A 56 -2.89 -6.50 -0.02
C PHE A 56 -1.91 -6.12 -1.11
N MET A 57 -1.12 -5.06 -0.91
CA MET A 57 -0.28 -4.49 -1.95
C MET A 57 1.20 -4.75 -1.70
N GLU A 58 1.92 -5.08 -2.75
CA GLU A 58 3.37 -5.23 -2.81
C GLU A 58 3.93 -4.32 -3.90
N PHE A 59 4.99 -3.59 -3.57
CA PHE A 59 5.65 -2.65 -4.47
C PHE A 59 7.09 -3.13 -4.70
N LYS A 60 7.41 -3.54 -5.92
CA LYS A 60 8.75 -4.03 -6.31
C LYS A 60 9.76 -2.91 -6.53
N LYS A 61 9.27 -1.69 -6.69
CA LYS A 61 10.04 -0.47 -6.90
C LYS A 61 9.28 0.69 -6.31
N ASP A 62 9.94 1.84 -6.29
CA ASP A 62 9.28 3.09 -6.00
C ASP A 62 8.21 3.39 -7.05
N VAL A 63 7.02 3.69 -6.55
CA VAL A 63 5.87 4.04 -7.37
C VAL A 63 5.26 5.30 -6.80
N SER A 64 4.97 6.26 -7.67
CA SER A 64 4.10 7.39 -7.34
C SER A 64 2.68 7.02 -7.74
N VAL A 65 1.79 6.98 -6.75
CA VAL A 65 0.38 6.73 -6.97
C VAL A 65 -0.29 8.07 -7.27
N PRO A 66 -1.06 8.18 -8.38
CA PRO A 66 -1.82 9.38 -8.68
C PRO A 66 -2.76 9.75 -7.55
N GLU A 67 -3.02 11.04 -7.45
CA GLU A 67 -3.98 11.58 -6.52
C GLU A 67 -5.38 11.06 -6.81
N HIS A 68 -6.07 10.59 -5.76
CA HIS A 68 -7.41 10.02 -5.87
C HIS A 68 -8.20 10.23 -4.57
N SER A 69 -9.49 9.89 -4.61
CA SER A 69 -10.40 9.98 -3.47
C SER A 69 -11.30 8.74 -3.43
N HIS A 70 -11.64 8.28 -2.23
CA HIS A 70 -12.42 7.09 -1.96
C HIS A 70 -13.18 7.24 -0.63
N GLU A 71 -13.90 6.20 -0.23
CA GLU A 71 -14.47 6.05 1.12
C GLU A 71 -13.40 6.01 2.22
N ALA A 72 -13.79 5.83 3.47
CA ALA A 72 -12.82 5.70 4.55
C ALA A 72 -11.83 4.55 4.28
N GLN A 73 -10.54 4.79 4.55
CA GLN A 73 -9.46 3.82 4.36
C GLN A 73 -8.60 3.74 5.61
N TRP A 74 -8.36 2.53 6.09
CA TRP A 74 -7.36 2.27 7.12
C TRP A 74 -6.24 1.42 6.52
N GLY A 75 -5.00 1.80 6.77
CA GLY A 75 -3.82 1.10 6.26
C GLY A 75 -2.79 0.82 7.34
N ILE A 76 -2.04 -0.26 7.15
CA ILE A 76 -0.89 -0.64 7.98
C ILE A 76 0.28 -1.01 7.07
N ILE A 77 1.49 -0.58 7.45
CA ILE A 77 2.72 -0.93 6.74
C ILE A 77 3.30 -2.19 7.35
N LEU A 78 3.34 -3.26 6.55
CA LEU A 78 3.89 -4.54 7.00
C LEU A 78 5.42 -4.58 6.84
N GLU A 79 5.92 -4.05 5.73
CA GLU A 79 7.34 -3.90 5.43
C GLU A 79 7.56 -2.63 4.59
N GLY A 80 8.79 -2.11 4.60
CA GLY A 80 9.15 -0.92 3.83
C GLY A 80 8.62 0.39 4.41
N LYS A 81 8.41 1.37 3.53
CA LYS A 81 7.92 2.72 3.88
C LYS A 81 7.06 3.31 2.78
N ILE A 82 6.25 4.28 3.17
CA ILE A 82 5.35 5.04 2.31
C ILE A 82 5.35 6.49 2.77
N ASP A 83 5.34 7.41 1.82
CA ASP A 83 5.07 8.81 2.06
C ASP A 83 3.64 9.13 1.61
N LEU A 84 2.87 9.76 2.48
CA LEU A 84 1.49 10.19 2.22
C LEU A 84 1.37 11.69 2.43
N ILE A 85 0.77 12.38 1.48
CA ILE A 85 0.28 13.74 1.69
C ILE A 85 -1.17 13.65 2.16
N VAL A 86 -1.43 14.17 3.35
CA VAL A 86 -2.74 14.11 4.03
C VAL A 86 -3.05 15.53 4.51
N GLU A 87 -4.16 16.11 4.06
CA GLU A 87 -4.52 17.51 4.38
C GLU A 87 -3.38 18.50 4.07
N GLY A 88 -2.64 18.26 2.97
CA GLY A 88 -1.49 19.08 2.57
C GLY A 88 -0.22 18.89 3.41
N LYS A 89 -0.23 18.00 4.41
CA LYS A 89 0.94 17.65 5.22
C LYS A 89 1.58 16.37 4.72
N PHE A 90 2.90 16.40 4.56
CA PHE A 90 3.69 15.25 4.19
C PHE A 90 3.99 14.40 5.43
N ASN A 91 3.70 13.11 5.36
CA ASN A 91 3.94 12.13 6.42
C ASN A 91 4.67 10.92 5.83
N THR A 92 5.60 10.34 6.59
CA THR A 92 6.25 9.06 6.24
C THR A 92 5.82 8.01 7.24
N TYR A 93 5.34 6.87 6.76
CA TYR A 93 4.97 5.70 7.55
C TYR A 93 5.89 4.54 7.19
N SER A 94 6.24 3.75 8.20
CA SER A 94 7.17 2.62 8.11
C SER A 94 6.57 1.39 8.79
N LYS A 95 7.27 0.25 8.73
CA LYS A 95 6.83 -1.01 9.34
C LYS A 95 6.19 -0.83 10.73
N GLY A 96 4.94 -1.27 10.86
CA GLY A 96 4.13 -1.22 12.07
C GLY A 96 3.26 0.03 12.19
N ASP A 97 3.56 1.09 11.44
CA ASP A 97 2.78 2.31 11.43
C ASP A 97 1.44 2.12 10.73
N ARG A 98 0.45 2.89 11.18
CA ARG A 98 -0.94 2.83 10.73
C ARG A 98 -1.43 4.22 10.39
N TYR A 99 -2.29 4.31 9.40
CA TYR A 99 -2.98 5.55 9.06
C TYR A 99 -4.47 5.29 8.87
N LEU A 100 -5.26 6.34 9.07
CA LEU A 100 -6.69 6.33 8.87
C LEU A 100 -7.07 7.57 8.07
N PHE A 101 -7.75 7.35 6.94
CA PHE A 101 -8.43 8.36 6.16
C PHE A 101 -9.92 8.19 6.41
N LEU A 102 -10.55 9.21 6.97
CA LEU A 102 -11.99 9.29 7.04
C LEU A 102 -12.50 10.01 5.78
N LYS A 103 -13.65 9.57 5.28
CA LYS A 103 -14.40 10.37 4.33
C LYS A 103 -15.20 11.42 5.14
N GLU A 104 -15.08 12.68 4.75
CA GLU A 104 -15.93 13.77 5.24
C GLU A 104 -17.32 13.72 4.60
#